data_AF-A0A968MYT5-F1
#
_entry.id   AF-A0A968MYT5-F1
#
_cell.length_a   1.000
_cell.length_b   1.000
_cell.length_c   1.000
_cell.angle_alpha   90.00
_cell.angle_beta   90.00
_cell.angle_gamma   90.00
#
_symmetry.space_group_name_H-M   'P 1'
#
loop_
_entity.id
_entity.type
_entity.pdbx_description
1 polymer ?
#
loop_
_entity_poly.entity_id
_entity_poly.type
_entity_poly.pdbx_seq_one_letter_code
_entity_poly.pdbx_strand_id
1 'polypeptide(L)' 'MAKARTVYICQNCGAESSKWLGKCTSCNEWNTFVEEVVKKEPAT' A
#
# COMPACT_ATOMS: atom_id res chain seq x y z
N MET A 1 -13.11 -12.31 -12.73
CA MET A 1 -12.11 -12.61 -11.67
C MET A 1 -11.35 -11.32 -11.36
N ALA A 2 -11.64 -10.68 -10.23
CA ALA A 2 -10.94 -9.47 -9.84
C ALA A 2 -9.51 -9.85 -9.46
N LYS A 3 -8.53 -9.48 -10.29
CA LYS A 3 -7.11 -9.70 -9.98
C LYS A 3 -6.81 -9.01 -8.65
N ALA A 4 -6.40 -9.79 -7.65
CA ALA A 4 -5.86 -9.25 -6.41
C ALA A 4 -4.70 -8.32 -6.78
N ARG A 5 -4.69 -7.11 -6.22
CA ARG A 5 -3.61 -6.15 -6.42
C ARG A 5 -2.91 -5.95 -5.09
N THR A 6 -1.61 -6.13 -5.10
CA THR A 6 -0.75 -5.79 -3.98
C THR A 6 -0.51 -4.28 -3.99
N VAL A 7 -0.73 -3.63 -2.86
CA VAL A 7 -0.38 -2.22 -2.62
C VAL A 7 0.48 -2.13 -1.38
N TYR A 8 1.28 -1.09 -1.27
CA TYR A 8 2.14 -0.82 -0.14
C TYR A 8 1.63 0.42 0.58
N ILE A 9 1.22 0.27 1.84
CA ILE A 9 0.65 1.34 2.65
C ILE A 9 1.65 1.76 3.72
N CYS A 10 1.95 3.05 3.79
CA CYS A 10 2.81 3.62 4.81
C CYS A 10 2.07 3.65 6.16
N GLN A 11 2.55 2.92 7.15
CA GLN A 11 1.97 2.86 8.49
C GLN A 11 2.11 4.18 9.28
N ASN A 12 2.98 5.10 8.84
CA ASN A 12 3.18 6.37 9.53
C ASN A 12 2.21 7.47 9.07
N CYS A 13 1.85 7.49 7.79
CA CYS A 13 1.00 8.56 7.22
C CYS A 13 -0.19 8.07 6.38
N GLY A 14 -0.31 6.76 6.13
CA GLY A 14 -1.37 6.18 5.31
C GLY A 14 -1.16 6.29 3.80
N ALA A 15 -0.02 6.77 3.33
CA ALA A 15 0.26 6.87 1.89
C ALA A 15 0.31 5.48 1.23
N GLU A 16 -0.43 5.29 0.14
CA GLU A 16 -0.42 4.06 -0.66
C GLU A 16 0.49 4.17 -1.88
N SER A 17 1.14 3.06 -2.24
CA SER A 17 2.01 2.95 -3.41
C SER A 17 1.84 1.58 -4.06
N SER A 18 1.81 1.50 -5.38
CA SER A 18 1.73 0.22 -6.11
C SER A 18 3.05 -0.57 -6.14
N LYS A 19 4.13 0.01 -5.60
CA LYS A 19 5.47 -0.59 -5.49
C LYS A 19 6.16 -0.20 -4.20
N TRP A 20 7.02 -1.07 -3.68
CA TRP A 20 7.84 -0.77 -2.52
C TRP A 20 8.88 0.29 -2.90
N LEU A 21 8.80 1.48 -2.28
CA LEU A 21 9.72 2.59 -2.54
C LEU A 21 10.84 2.70 -1.50
N GLY A 22 10.75 1.99 -0.37
CA GLY A 22 11.74 2.03 0.73
C GLY A 22 11.59 3.27 1.61
N LYS A 23 11.45 4.44 0.99
CA LYS A 23 11.15 5.73 1.62
C LYS A 23 9.76 6.21 1.23
N CYS A 24 8.96 6.61 2.21
CA CYS A 24 7.68 7.25 2.00
C CYS A 24 7.88 8.67 1.43
N THR A 25 7.27 8.97 0.28
CA THR A 25 7.31 10.31 -0.33
C THR A 25 6.41 11.32 0.38
N SER A 26 5.42 10.87 1.14
CA SER A 26 4.51 11.76 1.88
C SER A 26 5.09 12.20 3.23
N CYS A 27 5.63 11.28 4.03
CA CYS A 27 6.16 11.60 5.36
C CYS A 27 7.68 11.51 5.49
N ASN A 28 8.41 11.20 4.41
CA ASN A 28 9.86 11.04 4.37
C ASN A 28 10.47 9.92 5.24
N GLU A 29 9.64 9.06 5.82
CA GLU A 29 10.08 7.96 6.67
C GLU A 29 10.54 6.75 5.86
N TRP A 30 11.49 6.00 6.40
CA TRP A 30 12.03 4.77 5.80
C TRP A 30 11.42 3.53 6.44
N ASN A 31 11.28 2.44 5.67
CA ASN A 31 10.77 1.14 6.16
C ASN A 31 9.38 1.21 6.81
N THR A 32 8.56 2.19 6.44
CA THR A 32 7.19 2.34 6.96
C THR A 32 6.14 1.75 6.03
N PHE A 33 6.49 1.37 4.81
CA PHE A 33 5.58 0.74 3.86
C PHE A 33 5.34 -0.73 4.22
N VAL A 34 4.07 -1.10 4.35
CA VAL A 34 3.60 -2.47 4.61
C VAL A 34 2.80 -2.95 3.42
N GLU A 35 3.01 -4.20 3.02
CA GLU A 35 2.30 -4.83 1.92
C GLU A 35 0.85 -5.18 2.33
N GLU A 36 -0.12 -4.66 1.59
CA GLU A 36 -1.54 -4.97 1.75
C GLU A 36 -2.10 -5.53 0.45
N VAL A 37 -2.76 -6.68 0.54
CA VAL A 37 -3.39 -7.33 -0.61
C VAL A 37 -4.84 -6.86 -0.69
N VAL A 38 -5.10 -5.86 -1.53
CA VAL A 38 -6.47 -5.40 -1.78
C VAL A 38 -7.14 -6.40 -2.71
N LYS A 39 -7.82 -7.38 -2.11
CA LYS A 39 -8.88 -8.11 -2.80
C LYS A 39 -10.05 -7.16 -2.89
N LYS A 40 -10.35 -6.66 -4.10
CA LYS A 40 -11.66 -6.03 -4.35
C LYS A 40 -12.73 -7.12 -4.19
N GLU A 41 -13.20 -7.33 -2.96
CA GLU A 41 -14.51 -7.91 -2.75
C GLU A 41 -15.53 -6.91 -3.34
N PRO A 42 -16.35 -7.32 -4.31
CA PRO A 42 -17.43 -6.46 -4.76
C PRO A 42 -18.36 -6.30 -3.56
N ALA A 43 -18.47 -5.07 -3.06
CA ALA A 43 -19.51 -4.72 -2.11
C ALA A 43 -20.85 -5.20 -2.69
N THR A 44 -21.46 -6.16 -2.00
CA THR A 44 -22.80 -6.68 -2.31
C THR A 44 -23.84 -5.72 -1.77
#